data_AF-A0AAV5T3I8-F1
#
_entry.id   AF-A0AAV5T3I8-F1
#
_cell.length_a   1.000
_cell.length_b   1.000
_cell.length_c   1.000
_cell.angle_alpha   90.00
_cell.angle_beta   90.00
_cell.angle_gamma   90.00
#
_symmetry.space_group_name_H-M   'P 1'
#
loop_
_entity.id
_entity.type
_entity.pdbx_description
1 polymer ?
#
loop_
_entity_poly.entity_id
_entity_poly.type
_entity_poly.pdbx_seq_one_letter_code
_entity_poly.pdbx_strand_id
1 'polypeptide(L)'
;PKIPFEITAEIAGNRSLKSVHCTYLRAWRGSRNDGLTVDMAPHCRGAEHWSIQDLHGKVALKSAHSDLYLRALSNGSVHLNNKQQEAMESEMWKPFKNQDGSWSLQSFNGQWLGADEIGRV
;
A
#
# COMPACT_ATOMS: atom_id res chain seq x y z
N PRO A 1 14.77 -2.97 21.18
CA PRO A 1 13.85 -2.26 20.24
C PRO A 1 14.49 -2.17 18.86
N LYS A 2 13.83 -2.64 17.79
CA LYS A 2 14.36 -2.45 16.43
C LYS A 2 14.32 -0.96 16.07
N ILE A 3 15.37 -0.46 15.44
CA ILE A 3 15.42 0.93 14.94
C ILE A 3 14.60 1.04 13.64
N PRO A 4 14.05 2.22 13.28
CA PRO A 4 13.15 2.38 12.14
C PRO A 4 13.65 1.80 10.81
N PHE A 5 14.96 1.86 10.58
CA PHE A 5 15.62 1.30 9.39
C PHE A 5 15.55 -0.23 9.30
N GLU A 6 15.67 -0.94 10.43
CA GLU A 6 15.54 -2.41 10.44
C GLU A 6 14.09 -2.86 10.20
N ILE A 7 13.13 -2.00 10.52
CA ILE A 7 11.69 -2.24 10.36
C ILE A 7 11.31 -2.08 8.89
N THR A 8 11.75 -1.00 8.23
CA THR A 8 11.48 -0.77 6.81
C THR A 8 12.15 -1.79 5.90
N ALA A 9 13.38 -2.19 6.22
CA ALA A 9 14.09 -3.23 5.48
C ALA A 9 13.35 -4.58 5.50
N GLU A 10 12.63 -4.89 6.58
CA GLU A 10 11.92 -6.16 6.73
C GLU A 10 10.66 -6.24 5.84
N ILE A 11 9.91 -5.15 5.75
CA ILE A 11 8.70 -5.07 4.92
C ILE A 11 9.01 -4.82 3.43
N ALA A 12 10.19 -4.29 3.12
CA ALA A 12 10.60 -3.94 1.76
C ALA A 12 10.69 -5.14 0.80
N GLY A 13 10.68 -4.84 -0.51
CA GLY A 13 10.76 -5.77 -1.61
C GLY A 13 9.42 -6.07 -2.28
N ASN A 14 9.43 -7.06 -3.17
CA ASN A 14 8.21 -7.48 -3.86
C ASN A 14 7.33 -8.30 -2.92
N ARG A 15 6.10 -7.83 -2.68
CA ARG A 15 5.16 -8.35 -1.70
C ARG A 15 3.72 -8.23 -2.21
N SER A 16 2.83 -8.94 -1.54
CA SER A 16 1.38 -8.73 -1.61
C SER A 16 0.86 -8.49 -0.21
N LEU A 17 -0.06 -7.55 -0.05
CA LEU A 17 -0.58 -7.16 1.25
C LEU A 17 -1.94 -7.82 1.46
N LYS A 18 -2.01 -8.78 2.39
CA LYS A 18 -3.23 -9.49 2.74
C LYS A 18 -3.87 -8.88 3.99
N SER A 19 -5.15 -8.55 3.92
CA SER A 19 -5.95 -8.07 5.05
C SER A 19 -6.37 -9.22 5.99
N VAL A 20 -6.88 -8.87 7.16
CA VAL A 20 -7.53 -9.81 8.09
C VAL A 20 -8.74 -10.51 7.45
N HIS A 21 -9.39 -9.88 6.47
CA HIS A 21 -10.52 -10.43 5.72
C HIS A 21 -10.08 -11.39 4.59
N CYS A 22 -8.81 -11.82 4.59
CA CYS A 22 -8.25 -12.73 3.59
C CYS A 22 -8.28 -12.23 2.14
N THR A 23 -8.34 -10.92 1.96
CA THR A 23 -8.28 -10.27 0.64
C THR A 23 -6.95 -9.52 0.48
N TYR A 24 -6.52 -9.32 -0.76
CA TYR A 24 -5.24 -8.72 -1.12
C TYR A 24 -5.46 -7.31 -1.69
N LEU A 25 -4.64 -6.35 -1.23
CA LEU A 25 -4.64 -5.01 -1.78
C LEU A 25 -4.28 -5.06 -3.28
N ARG A 26 -5.11 -4.45 -4.11
CA ARG A 26 -5.03 -4.52 -5.56
C ARG A 26 -4.99 -3.14 -6.17
N ALA A 27 -4.11 -2.97 -7.15
CA ALA A 27 -4.14 -1.85 -8.09
C ALA A 27 -4.54 -2.39 -9.45
N TRP A 28 -5.73 -2.04 -9.92
CA TRP A 28 -6.24 -2.55 -11.19
C TRP A 28 -6.90 -1.45 -12.02
N ARG A 29 -6.97 -1.70 -13.32
CA ARG A 29 -7.71 -0.88 -14.26
C ARG A 29 -9.06 -1.53 -14.48
N GLY A 30 -10.13 -0.79 -14.19
CA GLY A 30 -11.51 -1.23 -14.43
C GLY A 30 -11.87 -1.30 -15.90
N SER A 31 -13.12 -1.00 -16.22
CA SER A 31 -13.61 -0.88 -17.60
C SER A 31 -12.83 0.18 -18.37
N ARG A 32 -12.94 0.22 -19.70
CA ARG A 32 -12.14 1.10 -20.59
C ARG A 32 -12.12 2.59 -20.18
N ASN A 33 -13.15 3.05 -19.46
CA ASN A 33 -13.33 4.42 -18.98
C ASN A 33 -13.08 4.58 -17.46
N ASP A 34 -12.93 3.49 -16.73
CA ASP A 34 -12.65 3.55 -15.29
C ASP A 34 -11.15 3.77 -15.13
N GLY A 35 -10.78 4.83 -14.41
CA GLY A 35 -9.39 5.08 -14.05
C GLY A 35 -8.77 3.92 -13.28
N LEU A 36 -7.46 4.00 -13.04
CA LEU A 36 -6.81 3.08 -12.12
C LEU A 36 -7.44 3.21 -10.72
N THR A 37 -7.82 2.08 -10.16
CA THR A 37 -8.54 1.98 -8.87
C THR A 37 -7.73 1.12 -7.90
N VAL A 38 -7.92 1.38 -6.61
CA VAL A 38 -7.40 0.57 -5.51
C VAL A 38 -8.56 -0.06 -4.79
N ASP A 39 -8.53 -1.38 -4.62
CA ASP A 39 -9.51 -2.15 -3.85
C ASP A 39 -8.88 -3.43 -3.28
N MET A 40 -9.71 -4.35 -2.82
CA MET A 40 -9.30 -5.65 -2.31
C MET A 40 -9.77 -6.80 -3.23
N ALA A 41 -8.92 -7.81 -3.42
CA ALA A 41 -9.25 -9.00 -4.21
C ALA A 41 -9.12 -10.30 -3.41
N PRO A 42 -9.95 -11.34 -3.67
CA PRO A 42 -9.85 -12.63 -2.98
C PRO A 42 -8.70 -13.51 -3.49
N HIS A 43 -7.82 -12.98 -4.34
CA HIS A 43 -6.72 -13.71 -4.98
C HIS A 43 -5.46 -12.86 -5.03
N CYS A 44 -4.30 -13.52 -5.19
CA CYS A 44 -3.00 -12.90 -5.34
C CYS A 44 -2.45 -13.22 -6.73
N ARG A 45 -2.68 -12.33 -7.69
CA ARG A 45 -2.18 -12.36 -9.07
C ARG A 45 -1.34 -11.11 -9.31
N GLY A 46 -1.14 -10.72 -10.57
CA GLY A 46 -0.27 -9.60 -10.94
C GLY A 46 -0.71 -8.22 -10.44
N ALA A 47 -2.02 -7.96 -10.32
CA ALA A 47 -2.54 -6.66 -9.89
C ALA A 47 -2.43 -6.43 -8.37
N GLU A 48 -2.18 -7.50 -7.61
CA GLU A 48 -2.02 -7.50 -6.15
C GLU A 48 -0.54 -7.54 -5.74
N HIS A 49 0.37 -7.45 -6.71
CA HIS A 49 1.80 -7.37 -6.48
C HIS A 49 2.23 -5.90 -6.32
N TRP A 50 2.99 -5.66 -5.26
CA TRP A 50 3.53 -4.34 -4.91
C TRP A 50 5.03 -4.44 -4.70
N SER A 51 5.75 -3.45 -5.22
CA SER A 51 7.15 -3.21 -4.86
C SER A 51 7.17 -2.23 -3.69
N ILE A 52 7.53 -2.73 -2.51
CA ILE A 52 7.63 -1.92 -1.29
C ILE A 52 9.07 -1.39 -1.20
N GLN A 53 9.22 -0.08 -1.35
CA GLN A 53 10.51 0.59 -1.33
C GLN A 53 10.78 1.17 0.06
N ASP A 54 11.96 0.91 0.62
CA ASP A 54 12.42 1.58 1.85
C ASP A 54 12.87 3.00 1.51
N LEU A 55 12.33 3.96 2.25
CA LEU A 55 12.61 5.39 2.18
C LEU A 55 13.01 5.90 3.57
N HIS A 56 14.04 5.28 4.16
CA HIS A 56 14.68 5.67 5.41
C HIS A 56 13.71 5.79 6.60
N GLY A 57 13.04 4.69 6.93
CA GLY A 57 12.09 4.66 8.06
C GLY A 57 10.63 4.90 7.65
N LYS A 58 10.38 5.17 6.37
CA LYS A 58 9.07 5.09 5.72
C LYS A 58 9.16 4.12 4.53
N VAL A 59 8.01 3.76 3.97
CA VAL A 59 7.93 2.94 2.76
C VAL A 59 7.00 3.54 1.73
N ALA A 60 7.28 3.30 0.46
CA ALA A 60 6.35 3.57 -0.63
C ALA A 60 5.92 2.26 -1.29
N LEU A 61 4.63 2.14 -1.61
CA LEU A 61 4.06 0.96 -2.25
C LEU A 61 3.83 1.28 -3.72
N LYS A 62 4.68 0.74 -4.61
CA LYS A 62 4.55 0.90 -6.06
C LYS A 62 3.82 -0.31 -6.64
N SER A 63 2.74 -0.08 -7.38
CA SER A 63 2.02 -1.16 -8.07
C SER A 63 2.93 -1.79 -9.13
N ALA A 64 3.09 -3.11 -9.10
CA ALA A 64 3.81 -3.83 -10.14
C ALA A 64 3.04 -3.84 -11.48
N HIS A 65 1.74 -3.54 -11.45
CA HIS A 65 0.88 -3.54 -12.64
C HIS A 65 0.89 -2.21 -13.38
N SER A 66 0.96 -1.08 -12.66
CA SER A 66 0.83 0.26 -13.25
C SER A 66 2.03 1.18 -13.03
N ASP A 67 3.03 0.75 -12.26
CA ASP A 67 4.17 1.57 -11.83
C ASP A 67 3.78 2.84 -11.05
N LEU A 68 2.55 2.89 -10.49
CA LEU A 68 2.08 4.02 -9.71
C LEU A 68 2.16 3.75 -8.20
N TYR A 69 2.36 4.81 -7.42
CA TYR A 69 2.45 4.71 -5.96
C TYR A 69 1.08 4.82 -5.29
N LEU A 70 0.89 4.03 -4.23
CA LEU A 70 -0.25 4.12 -3.33
C LEU A 70 -0.19 5.41 -2.51
N ARG A 71 -1.27 6.19 -2.57
CA ARG A 71 -1.38 7.49 -1.92
C ARG A 71 -2.63 7.56 -1.04
N ALA A 72 -2.48 8.02 0.19
CA ALA A 72 -3.61 8.43 1.01
C ALA A 72 -4.05 9.86 0.67
N LEU A 73 -5.35 10.07 0.53
CA LEU A 73 -5.95 11.39 0.40
C LEU A 73 -6.42 11.89 1.77
N SER A 74 -6.59 13.19 1.92
CA SER A 74 -7.02 13.83 3.18
C SER A 74 -8.45 13.48 3.60
N ASN A 75 -9.27 13.01 2.66
CA ASN A 75 -10.62 12.50 2.93
C ASN A 75 -10.62 11.04 3.41
N GLY A 76 -9.45 10.41 3.57
CA GLY A 76 -9.29 9.02 3.99
C GLY A 76 -9.34 7.98 2.88
N SER A 77 -9.62 8.35 1.62
CA SER A 77 -9.58 7.39 0.51
C SER A 77 -8.14 7.15 0.03
N VAL A 78 -7.94 6.02 -0.66
CA VAL A 78 -6.63 5.63 -1.19
C VAL A 78 -6.66 5.54 -2.71
N HIS A 79 -5.67 6.16 -3.36
CA HIS A 79 -5.60 6.29 -4.81
C HIS A 79 -4.19 5.92 -5.31
N LEU A 80 -4.03 5.78 -6.63
CA LEU A 80 -2.73 5.72 -7.27
C LEU A 80 -2.32 7.10 -7.78
N ASN A 81 -1.13 7.57 -7.41
CA ASN A 81 -0.59 8.82 -7.97
C ASN A 81 0.01 8.56 -9.35
N ASN A 82 -0.48 9.29 -10.37
CA ASN A 82 -0.12 9.11 -11.77
C ASN A 82 0.92 10.12 -12.31
N LYS A 83 1.54 10.96 -11.47
CA LYS A 83 2.31 12.12 -11.96
C LYS A 83 3.81 12.12 -11.67
N GLN A 84 4.36 11.14 -10.93
CA GLN A 84 5.70 11.27 -10.36
C GLN A 84 6.54 9.99 -10.52
N GLN A 85 7.81 10.16 -10.88
CA GLN A 85 8.80 9.07 -10.94
C GLN A 85 9.22 8.59 -9.54
N GLU A 86 9.14 9.46 -8.55
CA GLU A 86 9.52 9.22 -7.16
C GLU A 86 8.34 9.43 -6.22
N ALA A 87 8.32 8.73 -5.09
CA ALA A 87 7.29 8.90 -4.07
C ALA A 87 7.50 10.21 -3.30
N MET A 88 6.47 11.05 -3.25
CA MET A 88 6.44 12.21 -2.36
C MET A 88 5.91 11.83 -0.98
N GLU A 89 5.95 12.75 -0.03
CA GLU A 89 5.53 12.49 1.35
C GLU A 89 4.11 11.93 1.45
N SER A 90 3.20 12.33 0.56
CA SER A 90 1.82 11.81 0.53
C SER A 90 1.67 10.34 0.13
N GLU A 91 2.70 9.78 -0.49
CA GLU A 91 2.81 8.39 -0.95
C GLU A 91 3.65 7.54 0.02
N MET A 92 4.24 8.18 1.04
CA MET A 92 5.04 7.51 2.05
C MET A 92 4.17 7.06 3.23
N TRP A 93 4.41 5.82 3.65
CA TRP A 93 3.72 5.17 4.74
C TRP A 93 4.71 4.84 5.85
N LYS A 94 4.32 5.07 7.10
CA LYS A 94 5.11 4.64 8.25
C LYS A 94 4.68 3.22 8.62
N PRO A 95 5.57 2.21 8.50
CA PRO A 95 5.22 0.86 8.87
C PRO A 95 5.39 0.63 10.37
N PHE A 96 4.45 -0.11 10.94
CA PHE A 96 4.45 -0.54 12.33
C PHE A 96 4.30 -2.05 12.37
N LYS A 97 5.26 -2.72 12.99
CA LYS A 97 5.19 -4.16 13.19
C LYS A 97 4.39 -4.46 14.46
N ASN A 98 3.33 -5.25 14.31
CA ASN A 98 2.45 -5.66 15.39
C ASN A 98 3.05 -6.85 16.16
N GLN A 99 2.53 -7.14 17.36
CA GLN A 99 3.02 -8.23 18.21
C GLN A 99 2.84 -9.62 17.59
N ASP A 100 1.80 -9.79 16.78
CA ASP A 100 1.50 -11.01 16.02
C ASP A 100 2.36 -11.18 14.75
N GLY A 101 3.26 -10.23 14.48
CA GLY A 101 4.12 -10.21 13.31
C GLY A 101 3.48 -9.59 12.06
N SER A 102 2.20 -9.19 12.12
CA SER A 102 1.55 -8.44 11.04
C SER A 102 2.04 -6.98 10.98
N TRP A 103 1.60 -6.26 9.95
CA TRP A 103 2.04 -4.89 9.68
C TRP A 103 0.85 -3.94 9.59
N SER A 104 0.97 -2.79 10.25
CA SER A 104 0.07 -1.65 10.11
C SER A 104 0.80 -0.53 9.37
N LEU A 105 0.15 0.10 8.40
CA LEU A 105 0.71 1.20 7.61
C LEU A 105 -0.02 2.49 7.93
N GLN A 106 0.70 3.49 8.43
CA GLN A 106 0.14 4.82 8.70
C GLN A 106 0.49 5.78 7.58
N SER A 107 -0.50 6.50 7.06
CA SER A 107 -0.32 7.53 6.05
C SER A 107 0.32 8.79 6.63
N PHE A 108 0.74 9.70 5.74
CA PHE A 108 1.25 11.01 6.14
C PHE A 108 0.23 11.84 6.94
N ASN A 109 -1.07 11.58 6.76
CA ASN A 109 -2.17 12.24 7.48
C ASN A 109 -2.44 11.62 8.86
N GLY A 110 -1.68 10.60 9.28
CA GLY A 110 -1.89 9.88 10.54
C GLY A 110 -3.01 8.83 10.49
N GLN A 111 -3.66 8.62 9.35
CA GLN A 111 -4.69 7.60 9.14
C GLN A 111 -4.06 6.24 8.83
N TRP A 112 -4.72 5.15 9.21
CA TRP A 112 -4.25 3.80 8.94
C TRP A 112 -4.81 3.29 7.61
N LEU A 113 -3.99 2.56 6.85
CA LEU A 113 -4.49 1.79 5.71
C LEU A 113 -5.39 0.67 6.23
N GLY A 114 -6.66 0.70 5.85
CA GLY A 114 -7.66 -0.26 6.27
C GLY A 114 -8.31 -0.95 5.07
N ALA A 115 -9.00 -2.04 5.34
CA ALA A 115 -9.93 -2.64 4.40
C ALA A 115 -11.16 -3.08 5.16
N ASP A 116 -12.35 -2.94 4.56
CA ASP A 116 -13.59 -3.45 5.14
C ASP A 116 -13.95 -4.85 4.61
N GLU A 117 -15.00 -5.44 5.18
CA GLU A 117 -15.48 -6.78 4.85
C GLU A 117 -15.95 -6.93 3.40
N ILE A 118 -16.34 -5.82 2.76
CA ILE A 118 -16.83 -5.80 1.38
C ILE A 118 -15.72 -5.42 0.38
N GLY A 119 -14.49 -5.24 0.84
CA GLY A 119 -13.31 -5.05 0.01
C GLY A 119 -13.02 -3.60 -0.41
N ARG A 120 -13.59 -2.61 0.29
CA ARG A 120 -13.18 -1.21 0.16
C ARG A 120 -11.91 -0.95 0.98
N VAL A 121 -11.12 0.01 0.51
CA VAL A 121 -9.84 0.46 1.09
C VAL A 121 -9.93 1.93 1.45
#